data_AF-A0A640VLR8-F1
#
_entry.id   AF-A0A640VLR8-F1
#
_cell.length_a   1.000
_cell.length_b   1.000
_cell.length_c   1.000
_cell.angle_alpha   90.00
_cell.angle_beta   90.00
_cell.angle_gamma   90.00
#
_symmetry.space_group_name_H-M   'P 1'
#
loop_
_entity.id
_entity.type
_entity.pdbx_description
1 polymer ?
#
loop_
_entity_poly.entity_id
_entity_poly.type
_entity_poly.pdbx_seq_one_letter_code
_entity_poly.pdbx_strand_id
1 'polypeptide(L)'
;MKHIDIAVDRERHAHIKYQLELRGLSLAEIAEQIGVGASAVSSVSLGKSRSKRIEQALAAALDKTPEELFPERYQDLAEPREVPR
;
A
#
# COMPACT_ATOMS: atom_id res chain seq x y z
N MET A 1 -11.10 23.25 -3.49
CA MET A 1 -10.57 21.90 -3.18
C MET A 1 -9.20 22.06 -2.54
N LYS A 2 -8.95 21.47 -1.36
CA LYS A 2 -7.60 21.50 -0.75
C LYS A 2 -6.66 20.70 -1.65
N HIS A 3 -5.78 21.39 -2.36
CA HIS A 3 -4.57 20.79 -2.90
C HIS A 3 -3.70 20.47 -1.69
N ILE A 4 -3.80 19.23 -1.22
CA ILE A 4 -2.83 18.70 -0.28
C ILE A 4 -1.63 18.39 -1.17
N ASP A 5 -0.56 19.15 -1.03
CA ASP A 5 0.76 18.83 -1.56
C ASP A 5 1.22 17.52 -0.92
N ILE A 6 0.69 16.41 -1.41
CA ILE A 6 1.03 15.10 -0.90
C ILE A 6 2.37 14.76 -1.51
N ALA A 7 3.40 14.70 -0.66
CA ALA A 7 4.69 14.11 -0.99
C ALA A 7 4.45 12.76 -1.67
N VAL A 8 4.70 12.72 -2.97
CA VAL A 8 4.46 11.54 -3.80
C VAL A 8 5.61 10.58 -3.51
N ASP A 9 5.34 9.50 -2.79
CA ASP A 9 6.36 8.49 -2.51
C ASP A 9 6.51 7.56 -3.73
N ARG A 10 7.26 8.05 -4.72
CA ARG A 10 7.50 7.35 -5.99
C ARG A 10 8.34 6.10 -5.79
N GLU A 11 9.27 6.12 -4.84
CA GLU A 11 10.13 4.98 -4.53
C GLU A 11 9.32 3.81 -3.99
N ARG A 12 8.43 4.06 -3.03
CA ARG A 12 7.51 3.04 -2.53
C ARG A 12 6.56 2.55 -3.60
N HIS A 13 6.00 3.46 -4.40
CA HIS A 13 5.13 3.07 -5.50
C HIS A 13 5.84 2.11 -6.46
N ALA A 14 7.09 2.43 -6.84
CA ALA A 14 7.91 1.55 -7.67
C ALA A 14 8.22 0.23 -6.98
N HIS A 15 8.53 0.23 -5.67
CA HIS A 15 8.81 -0.98 -4.92
C HIS A 15 7.59 -1.91 -4.81
N ILE A 16 6.41 -1.36 -4.48
CA ILE A 16 5.15 -2.11 -4.45
C ILE A 16 4.87 -2.72 -5.82
N LYS A 17 5.01 -1.92 -6.88
CA LYS A 17 4.80 -2.39 -8.25
C LYS A 17 5.76 -3.52 -8.61
N TYR A 18 7.04 -3.36 -8.33
CA TYR A 18 8.05 -4.39 -8.57
C TYR A 18 7.73 -5.70 -7.81
N GLN A 19 7.35 -5.60 -6.53
CA GLN A 19 6.99 -6.76 -5.73
C GLN A 19 5.73 -7.48 -6.22
N LEU A 20 4.77 -6.74 -6.78
CA LEU A 20 3.59 -7.31 -7.44
C LEU A 20 3.96 -7.98 -8.75
N GLU A 21 4.80 -7.33 -9.57
CA GLU A 21 5.29 -7.87 -10.84
C GLU A 21 6.05 -9.19 -10.62
N LEU A 22 6.85 -9.30 -9.56
CA LEU A 22 7.51 -10.56 -9.16
C LEU A 22 6.52 -11.69 -8.85
N ARG A 23 5.30 -11.36 -8.44
CA ARG A 23 4.21 -12.32 -8.16
C ARG A 23 3.26 -12.50 -9.34
N GLY A 24 3.53 -11.87 -10.47
CA GLY A 24 2.64 -11.87 -11.64
C GLY A 24 1.34 -11.11 -11.43
N LEU A 25 1.32 -10.15 -10.49
CA LEU A 25 0.17 -9.30 -10.18
C LEU A 25 0.44 -7.86 -10.59
N SER A 26 -0.64 -7.11 -10.83
CA SER A 26 -0.60 -5.68 -11.09
C SER A 26 -1.54 -4.89 -10.17
N LEU A 27 -1.28 -3.58 -10.01
CA LEU A 27 -2.16 -2.70 -9.23
C LEU A 27 -3.59 -2.65 -9.79
N ALA A 28 -3.74 -2.78 -11.11
CA ALA A 28 -5.03 -2.83 -11.77
C ALA A 28 -5.79 -4.11 -11.40
N GLU A 29 -5.13 -5.27 -11.43
CA GLU A 29 -5.75 -6.53 -11.02
C GLU A 29 -6.18 -6.52 -9.56
N ILE A 30 -5.37 -5.94 -8.66
CA ILE A 30 -5.77 -5.77 -7.26
C ILE A 30 -6.99 -4.86 -7.14
N ALA A 31 -7.02 -3.76 -7.90
CA ALA A 31 -8.16 -2.85 -7.92
C ALA A 31 -9.45 -3.57 -8.35
N GLU A 32 -9.37 -4.36 -9.42
CA GLU A 32 -10.49 -5.18 -9.91
C GLU A 32 -10.92 -6.22 -8.88
N GLN A 33 -9.98 -6.94 -8.24
CA GLN A 33 -10.29 -7.95 -7.22
C GLN A 33 -11.09 -7.40 -6.04
N ILE A 34 -10.83 -6.16 -5.62
CA ILE A 34 -11.54 -5.54 -4.50
C ILE A 34 -12.67 -4.60 -4.92
N GLY A 35 -12.91 -4.44 -6.23
CA GLY A 35 -13.97 -3.62 -6.82
C GLY A 35 -13.76 -2.11 -6.65
N VAL A 36 -12.53 -1.61 -6.76
CA VAL A 36 -12.23 -0.17 -6.67
C VAL A 36 -11.52 0.32 -7.92
N GLY A 37 -11.53 1.64 -8.15
CA GLY A 37 -10.80 2.22 -9.30
C GLY A 37 -9.29 2.14 -9.14
N ALA A 38 -8.56 1.82 -10.21
CA ALA A 38 -7.09 1.77 -10.23
C ALA A 38 -6.41 3.09 -9.79
N SER A 39 -7.06 4.23 -10.03
CA SER A 39 -6.61 5.55 -9.55
C SER A 39 -6.62 5.66 -8.02
N ALA A 40 -7.55 4.99 -7.35
CA ALA A 40 -7.60 4.95 -5.89
C ALA A 40 -6.44 4.10 -5.35
N VAL A 41 -6.16 2.94 -5.96
CA VAL A 41 -5.03 2.08 -5.59
C VAL A 41 -3.70 2.79 -5.79
N SER A 42 -3.53 3.45 -6.94
CA SER A 42 -2.34 4.26 -7.23
C SER A 42 -2.18 5.41 -6.22
N SER A 43 -3.28 6.08 -5.85
CA SER A 43 -3.24 7.15 -4.85
C SER A 43 -2.82 6.64 -3.48
N VAL A 44 -3.29 5.46 -3.05
CA VAL A 44 -2.85 4.87 -1.77
C VAL A 44 -1.39 4.43 -1.84
N SER A 45 -1.00 3.76 -2.91
CA SER A 45 0.39 3.32 -3.15
C SER A 45 1.39 4.48 -3.17
N LEU A 46 1.00 5.63 -3.72
CA LEU A 46 1.80 6.87 -3.75
C LEU A 46 1.78 7.64 -2.42
N GLY A 47 1.07 7.16 -1.40
CA GLY A 47 0.91 7.88 -0.13
C GLY A 47 -0.14 9.00 -0.14
N LYS A 48 -0.80 9.27 -1.28
CA LYS A 48 -1.79 10.35 -1.49
C LYS A 48 -3.10 10.18 -0.74
N SER A 49 -3.50 8.94 -0.49
CA SER A 49 -4.76 8.64 0.19
C SER A 49 -4.57 7.53 1.21
N ARG A 50 -5.44 7.49 2.21
CA ARG A 50 -5.48 6.45 3.24
C ARG A 50 -6.77 5.67 3.10
N SER A 51 -6.67 4.44 2.64
CA SER A 51 -7.80 3.52 2.54
C SER A 51 -7.37 2.16 3.05
N LYS A 52 -7.87 1.82 4.25
CA LYS A 52 -7.55 0.55 4.91
C LYS A 52 -7.83 -0.66 4.03
N ARG A 53 -8.93 -0.64 3.27
CA ARG A 53 -9.30 -1.73 2.34
C ARG A 53 -8.25 -1.94 1.25
N ILE A 54 -7.71 -0.84 0.69
CA ILE A 54 -6.69 -0.91 -0.36
C ILE A 54 -5.33 -1.29 0.24
N GLU A 55 -4.97 -0.72 1.39
CA GLU A 55 -3.74 -1.05 2.10
C GLU A 55 -3.70 -2.54 2.44
N GLN A 56 -4.81 -3.09 2.96
CA GLN A 56 -4.97 -4.51 3.25
C GLN A 56 -4.89 -5.38 2.00
N ALA A 57 -5.47 -4.94 0.88
CA ALA A 57 -5.42 -5.70 -0.37
C ALA A 57 -3.99 -5.76 -0.94
N LEU A 58 -3.27 -4.64 -0.95
CA LEU A 58 -1.87 -4.58 -1.35
C LEU A 58 -0.99 -5.42 -0.42
N ALA A 59 -1.26 -5.38 0.88
CA ALA A 59 -0.56 -6.17 1.88
C ALA A 59 -0.78 -7.66 1.70
N ALA A 60 -2.04 -8.07 1.54
CA ALA A 60 -2.41 -9.47 1.27
C ALA A 60 -1.77 -9.97 -0.04
N ALA A 61 -1.77 -9.17 -1.10
CA ALA A 61 -1.15 -9.53 -2.38
C ALA A 61 0.38 -9.66 -2.30
N LEU A 62 1.01 -9.08 -1.27
CA LEU A 62 2.44 -9.12 -1.04
C LEU A 62 2.85 -10.05 0.11
N ASP A 63 1.90 -10.76 0.71
CA ASP A 63 2.09 -11.57 1.93
C ASP A 63 2.75 -10.75 3.07
N LYS A 64 2.35 -9.49 3.20
CA LYS A 64 2.83 -8.54 4.21
C LYS A 64 1.68 -7.95 5.00
N THR A 65 2.00 -7.18 6.03
CA THR A 65 1.01 -6.34 6.70
C THR A 65 0.97 -4.91 6.13
N PRO A 66 -0.15 -4.18 6.29
CA PRO A 66 -0.22 -2.76 5.96
C PRO A 66 0.82 -1.92 6.71
N GLU A 67 1.22 -2.35 7.91
CA GLU A 67 2.23 -1.67 8.73
C GLU A 67 3.62 -1.81 8.11
N GLU A 68 3.96 -2.97 7.55
CA GLU A 68 5.23 -3.19 6.85
C GLU A 68 5.30 -2.44 5.52
N LEU A 69 4.17 -2.27 4.84
CA LEU A 69 4.10 -1.55 3.56
C LEU A 69 4.05 -0.03 3.73
N PHE A 70 3.41 0.43 4.79
CA PHE A 70 3.21 1.84 5.09
C PHE A 70 3.69 2.16 6.50
N PRO A 71 4.99 1.94 6.81
CA PRO A 71 5.50 2.09 8.17
C PRO A 71 5.20 3.48 8.72
N GLU A 72 5.43 4.54 7.94
CA GLU A 72 5.13 5.94 8.27
C GLU A 72 3.71 6.19 8.85
N ARG A 73 2.73 5.34 8.50
CA ARG A 73 1.32 5.48 8.92
C ARG A 73 1.00 4.75 10.22
N TYR A 74 1.90 3.87 10.64
CA TYR A 74 1.76 2.98 11.79
C TYR A 74 2.92 3.10 12.79
N GLN A 75 3.91 3.99 12.54
CA GLN A 75 5.04 4.23 13.47
C GLN A 75 4.56 4.70 14.85
N ASP A 76 3.42 5.37 14.91
CA ASP A 76 2.79 5.82 16.17
C ASP A 76 2.14 4.65 16.95
N LEU A 77 1.95 3.49 16.32
CA LEU A 77 1.26 2.33 16.89
C LEU A 77 2.18 1.11 17.13
N ALA A 78 3.42 1.14 16.65
CA ALA A 78 4.33 0.00 16.68
C ALA A 78 5.14 -0.03 17.99
N GLU A 79 4.49 -0.45 19.08
CA GLU A 79 5.22 -1.18 20.11
C GLU A 79 5.73 -2.51 19.51
N PRO A 80 6.96 -2.94 19.83
CA PRO A 80 7.63 -4.03 19.12
C PRO A 80 6.93 -5.36 19.41
N ARG A 81 6.20 -5.89 18.43
CA ARG A 81 5.79 -7.29 18.47
C ARG A 81 7.00 -8.16 18.14
N GLU A 82 7.63 -8.67 19.19
CA GLU A 82 8.49 -9.85 19.14
C GLU A 82 7.79 -10.97 18.35
N VAL A 83 8.44 -11.41 17.27
CA VAL A 83 8.08 -12.65 16.57
C VAL A 83 8.66 -13.82 17.38
N PRO A 84 7.84 -14.76 17.91
CA PRO A 84 8.37 -15.92 18.59
C PRO A 84 9.05 -16.83 17.56
N ARG A 85 10.24 -17.30 17.93
CA ARG A 85 11.15 -18.11 17.11
C ARG A 85 10.68 -19.56 17.00
#